data_AF-A0A521SHY6-F1
#
_entry.id   AF-A0A521SHY6-F1
#
_cell.length_a   1.000
_cell.length_b   1.000
_cell.length_c   1.000
_cell.angle_alpha   90.00
_cell.angle_beta   90.00
_cell.angle_gamma   90.00
#
_symmetry.space_group_name_H-M   'P 1'
#
loop_
_entity.id
_entity.type
_entity.pdbx_description
1 polymer ?
#
loop_
_entity_poly.entity_id
_entity_poly.type
_entity_poly.pdbx_seq_one_letter_code
_entity_poly.pdbx_strand_id
1 'polypeptide(L)' 'MKDTTPEIESLFNQMMMNKTGQERLKMGFSMFDMARKQVLASILNQNPNADPREIRRELFLRFYRQDFTPEECEKILSQI' A
#
# COMPACT_ATOMS: atom_id res chain seq x y z
N MET A 1 -15.48 10.80 -8.60
CA MET A 1 -15.99 11.68 -7.53
C MET A 1 -16.36 13.01 -8.16
N LYS A 2 -17.62 13.43 -8.06
CA LYS A 2 -18.16 14.74 -8.54
C LYS A 2 -18.61 15.63 -7.37
N ASP A 3 -18.19 15.23 -6.19
CA ASP A 3 -18.48 15.78 -4.87
C ASP A 3 -17.49 16.91 -4.49
N THR A 4 -16.55 17.21 -5.39
CA THR A 4 -15.63 18.35 -5.30
C THR A 4 -16.00 19.37 -6.36
N THR A 5 -16.13 20.64 -5.98
CA THR A 5 -16.42 21.70 -6.95
C THR A 5 -15.19 22.02 -7.80
N PRO A 6 -15.36 22.54 -9.04
CA PRO A 6 -14.24 22.87 -9.92
C PRO A 6 -13.21 23.83 -9.29
N GLU A 7 -13.68 24.74 -8.43
CA GLU A 7 -12.83 25.71 -7.73
C GLU A 7 -11.89 25.02 -6.74
N ILE A 8 -12.39 24.04 -5.99
CA ILE A 8 -11.58 23.28 -5.03
C ILE A 8 -10.62 22.35 -5.76
N GLU A 9 -11.04 21.74 -6.86
CA GLU A 9 -10.16 20.92 -7.70
C GLU A 9 -9.01 21.76 -8.28
N SER A 10 -9.30 22.97 -8.77
CA SER A 10 -8.29 23.90 -9.27
C SER A 10 -7.30 24.31 -8.17
N LEU A 11 -7.79 24.66 -6.99
CA LEU A 11 -6.96 24.99 -5.83
C LEU A 11 -6.03 23.84 -5.44
N PHE A 12 -6.58 22.62 -5.34
CA PHE A 12 -5.79 21.43 -5.04
C PHE A 12 -4.69 21.20 -6.07
N ASN A 13 -5.03 21.28 -7.36
CA ASN A 13 -4.06 21.12 -8.44
C ASN A 13 -2.95 22.16 -8.38
N GLN A 14 -3.27 23.43 -8.10
CA GLN A 14 -2.27 24.48 -7.91
C GLN A 14 -1.34 24.18 -6.74
N MET A 15 -1.87 23.74 -5.60
CA MET A 15 -1.07 23.32 -4.44
C MET A 15 -0.13 22.17 -4.76
N MET A 16 -0.56 21.22 -5.60
CA MET A 16 0.26 20.07 -6.03
C MET A 16 1.35 20.47 -7.03
N MET A 17 1.10 21.43 -7.91
CA MET A 17 2.08 21.93 -8.87
C MET A 17 3.16 22.80 -8.21
N ASN A 18 2.84 23.46 -7.09
CA ASN A 18 3.82 24.18 -6.28
C ASN A 18 4.82 23.27 -5.54
N LYS A 19 4.58 21.96 -5.50
CA LYS A 19 5.50 20.98 -4.90
C LYS A 19 6.56 20.53 -5.91
N THR A 20 7.73 20.19 -5.41
CA THR A 20 8.76 19.48 -6.17
C THR A 20 8.31 18.06 -6.50
N GLY A 21 8.94 17.45 -7.52
CA GLY A 21 8.71 16.04 -7.85
C GLY A 21 9.01 15.10 -6.66
N GLN A 22 10.04 15.41 -5.87
CA GLN A 22 10.41 14.63 -4.69
C GLN A 22 9.34 14.69 -3.59
N GLU A 23 8.76 15.86 -3.32
CA GLU A 23 7.68 16.00 -2.35
C GLU A 23 6.42 15.24 -2.78
N ARG A 24 6.05 15.33 -4.06
CA ARG A 24 4.93 14.54 -4.59
C ARG A 24 5.18 13.04 -4.47
N LEU A 25 6.40 12.58 -4.76
CA LEU A 25 6.79 11.18 -4.61
C LEU A 25 6.72 10.72 -3.13
N LYS A 26 7.22 11.55 -2.20
CA LYS A 26 7.14 11.29 -0.76
C LYS A 26 5.70 11.18 -0.27
N MET A 27 4.79 12.00 -0.78
CA MET A 27 3.36 11.89 -0.46
C MET A 27 2.80 10.52 -0.88
N GLY A 28 3.12 10.03 -2.08
CA GLY A 28 2.75 8.68 -2.50
C GLY A 28 3.30 7.59 -1.57
N PHE A 29 4.59 7.68 -1.22
CA PHE A 29 5.22 6.72 -0.31
C PHE A 29 4.66 6.76 1.11
N SER A 30 4.27 7.93 1.61
CA SER A 30 3.69 8.05 2.96
C SER A 30 2.37 7.30 3.11
N MET A 31 1.53 7.28 2.07
CA MET A 31 0.29 6.52 2.08
C MET A 31 0.56 5.01 2.06
N PHE A 32 1.50 4.56 1.22
CA PHE A 32 1.88 3.15 1.17
C PHE A 32 2.53 2.68 2.48
N ASP A 33 3.42 3.48 3.09
CA ASP A 33 4.03 3.16 4.37
C ASP A 33 2.98 3.05 5.49
N MET A 34 1.99 3.94 5.51
CA MET A 34 0.86 3.85 6.44
C MET A 34 0.07 2.55 6.23
N ALA A 35 -0.31 2.24 4.99
CA ALA A 35 -1.05 1.02 4.67
C ALA A 35 -0.27 -0.24 5.09
N ARG A 36 1.04 -0.28 4.80
CA ARG A 36 1.93 -1.38 5.21
C ARG A 36 1.99 -1.53 6.74
N LYS A 37 2.09 -0.43 7.48
CA LYS A 37 2.09 -0.45 8.96
C LYS A 37 0.77 -0.98 9.53
N GLN A 38 -0.37 -0.55 8.96
CA GLN A 38 -1.69 -1.04 9.38
C GLN A 38 -1.84 -2.55 9.12
N VAL A 39 -1.44 -3.01 7.93
CA VAL A 39 -1.47 -4.42 7.58
C VAL A 39 -0.58 -5.24 8.51
N LEU A 40 0.65 -4.80 8.77
CA LEU A 40 1.57 -5.47 9.68
C LEU A 40 1.01 -5.57 11.11
N ALA A 41 0.45 -4.47 11.63
CA ALA A 41 -0.20 -4.47 12.93
C ALA A 41 -1.38 -5.45 12.99
N SER A 42 -2.18 -5.54 11.91
CA SER A 42 -3.26 -6.51 11.81
C SER A 42 -2.75 -7.96 11.80
N ILE A 43 -1.66 -8.26 11.08
CA ILE A 43 -1.04 -9.60 11.06
C ILE A 43 -0.60 -9.99 12.48
N LEU A 44 0.15 -9.12 13.14
CA LEU A 44 0.65 -9.38 14.49
C LEU A 44 -0.47 -9.44 15.53
N ASN A 45 -1.57 -8.71 15.33
CA ASN A 45 -2.74 -8.83 16.20
C ASN A 45 -3.43 -10.20 16.07
N GLN A 46 -3.42 -10.80 14.88
CA GLN A 46 -4.00 -12.13 14.62
C GLN A 46 -3.07 -13.26 15.04
N ASN A 47 -1.77 -13.11 14.80
CA ASN A 47 -0.72 -14.03 15.22
C ASN A 47 0.44 -13.25 15.85
N PRO A 48 0.44 -13.06 17.19
CA PRO A 48 1.48 -12.29 17.88
C PRO A 48 2.89 -12.87 17.78
N ASN A 49 3.00 -14.17 17.49
CA ASN A 49 4.27 -14.88 17.38
C ASN A 49 4.68 -15.11 15.92
N ALA A 50 4.05 -14.40 14.97
CA ALA A 50 4.32 -14.60 13.56
C ALA A 50 5.80 -14.38 13.24
N ASP A 51 6.41 -15.36 12.58
CA ASP A 51 7.81 -15.26 12.18
C ASP A 51 7.99 -14.36 10.94
N PRO A 52 9.23 -13.98 10.57
CA PRO A 52 9.46 -13.12 9.40
C PRO A 52 8.97 -13.71 8.07
N ARG A 53 8.93 -15.04 7.92
CA ARG A 53 8.41 -15.69 6.70
C ARG A 53 6.90 -15.61 6.65
N GLU A 54 6.22 -15.88 7.77
CA GLU A 54 4.76 -15.76 7.89
C GLU A 54 4.30 -14.33 7.60
N ILE A 55 4.98 -13.34 8.18
CA ILE A 55 4.70 -11.92 7.91
C ILE A 55 4.86 -11.61 6.42
N ARG A 56 5.93 -12.13 5.78
CA ARG A 56 6.18 -11.90 4.35
C ARG A 56 5.12 -12.56 3.47
N ARG A 57 4.66 -13.77 3.81
CA ARG A 57 3.56 -14.46 3.12
C ARG A 57 2.26 -13.67 3.22
N GLU A 58 1.90 -13.23 4.43
CA GLU A 58 0.68 -12.46 4.67
C GLU A 58 0.70 -11.09 3.96
N LEU A 59 1.85 -10.40 3.96
CA LEU A 59 2.02 -9.16 3.20
C LEU A 59 1.85 -9.38 1.71
N PHE A 60 2.43 -10.45 1.15
CA PHE A 60 2.24 -10.81 -0.25
C PHE A 60 0.75 -11.02 -0.57
N LEU A 61 0.07 -11.83 0.24
CA LEU A 61 -1.34 -12.15 0.01
C LEU A 61 -2.27 -10.93 0.11
N ARG A 62 -1.95 -9.96 0.96
CA ARG A 62 -2.79 -8.76 1.14
C ARG A 62 -2.57 -7.69 0.09
N PHE A 63 -1.34 -7.51 -0.38
CA PHE A 63 -1.01 -6.45 -1.33
C PHE A 63 -1.01 -6.90 -2.79
N TYR A 64 -0.67 -8.16 -3.06
CA TYR A 64 -0.32 -8.59 -4.41
C TYR A 64 -1.07 -9.82 -4.92
N ARG A 65 -1.85 -10.52 -4.08
CA ARG A 65 -2.57 -11.75 -4.51
C ARG A 65 -3.39 -11.58 -5.78
N GLN A 66 -3.99 -10.41 -5.98
CA GLN A 66 -4.87 -10.16 -7.13
C GLN A 66 -4.10 -9.90 -8.43
N ASP A 67 -2.79 -9.67 -8.33
CA ASP A 67 -1.92 -9.38 -9.48
C ASP A 67 -1.36 -10.65 -10.13
N PHE A 68 -1.61 -11.83 -9.54
CA PHE A 68 -1.04 -13.11 -9.95
C PHE A 68 -2.12 -14.19 -10.08
N THR A 69 -1.89 -15.18 -10.95
CA THR A 69 -2.75 -16.37 -10.96
C THR A 69 -2.58 -17.19 -9.68
N PRO A 70 -3.53 -18.11 -9.37
CA PRO A 70 -3.35 -19.02 -8.25
C PRO A 70 -2.05 -19.82 -8.32
N GLU A 71 -1.66 -20.29 -9.51
CA GLU A 71 -0.43 -21.06 -9.72
C GLU A 71 0.83 -20.22 -9.47
N GLU A 72 0.82 -18.95 -9.91
CA GLU A 72 1.90 -18.00 -9.65
C GLU A 72 2.01 -17.65 -8.17
N CYS A 73 0.87 -17.46 -7.49
CA CYS A 73 0.84 -17.24 -6.04
C CYS A 73 1.48 -18.41 -5.29
N GLU A 74 1.10 -19.65 -5.61
CA GLU A 74 1.69 -20.84 -4.97
C GLU A 74 3.20 -20.93 -5.23
N LYS A 75 3.62 -20.66 -6.47
CA LYS A 75 5.05 -20.61 -6.81
C LYS A 75 5.78 -19.56 -5.98
N ILE A 76 5.25 -18.34 -5.85
CA ILE A 76 5.87 -17.28 -5.05
C ILE A 76 5.90 -17.64 -3.56
N LEU A 77 4.79 -18.14 -3.02
CA LEU A 77 4.67 -18.55 -1.62
C LEU A 77 5.62 -19.69 -1.26
N SER A 78 5.96 -20.58 -2.21
CA SER A 78 6.94 -21.65 -2.01
C SER A 78 8.39 -21.15 -1.86
N GLN A 79 8.67 -19.92 -2.28
CA GLN A 79 10.01 -19.30 -2.25
C GLN A 79 10.21 -18.34 -1.06
N ILE A 80 9.18 -18.16 -0.23
CA ILE A 80 9.22 -17.33 0.99
C ILE A 80 9.60 -18.19 2.19
#